data_AF-A0A8J3DBM0-F1
#
_entry.id   AF-A0A8J3DBM0-F1
#
_cell.length_a   1.000
_cell.length_b   1.000
_cell.length_c   1.000
_cell.angle_alpha   90.00
_cell.angle_beta   90.00
_cell.angle_gamma   90.00
#
_symmetry.space_group_name_H-M   'P 1'
#
loop_
_entity.id
_entity.type
_entity.pdbx_description
1 polymer ?
#
loop_
_entity_poly.entity_id
_entity_poly.type
_entity_poly.pdbx_seq_one_letter_code
_entity_poly.pdbx_strand_id
1 'polypeptide(L)' 'MKIKNENKCPLSVDYILQTYGEDALEPCCIVTDEEDEEMILIPKMREAMPAEAWFDLSQEFRLFVLRAFYESL' A
#
# COMPACT_ATOMS: atom_id res chain seq x y z
N MET A 1 -16.88 2.81 23.00
CA MET A 1 -16.61 1.39 22.67
C MET A 1 -15.29 1.37 21.91
N LYS A 2 -14.18 0.94 22.53
CA LYS A 2 -12.89 0.81 21.84
C LYS A 2 -12.80 -0.62 21.34
N ILE A 3 -13.03 -0.83 20.05
CA ILE A 3 -12.77 -2.14 19.43
C ILE A 3 -11.25 -2.25 19.36
N LYS A 4 -10.67 -2.95 20.34
CA LYS A 4 -9.29 -3.42 20.26
C LYS A 4 -9.26 -4.48 19.18
N ASN A 5 -8.82 -4.12 17.97
CA ASN A 5 -8.49 -5.06 16.90
C ASN A 5 -7.24 -5.83 17.32
N GLU A 6 -7.38 -6.76 18.27
CA GLU A 6 -6.27 -7.39 18.98
C GLU A 6 -5.70 -8.63 18.27
N ASN A 7 -6.03 -8.94 17.01
CA ASN A 7 -5.54 -10.18 16.38
C ASN A 7 -5.55 -10.25 14.84
N LYS A 8 -5.54 -9.14 14.10
CA LYS A 8 -5.29 -9.24 12.65
C LYS A 8 -3.80 -9.17 12.41
N CYS A 9 -3.23 -10.24 11.82
CA CYS A 9 -1.86 -10.23 11.34
C CYS A 9 -1.75 -9.08 10.32
N PRO A 10 -0.96 -8.03 10.59
CA PRO A 10 -0.87 -6.91 9.65
C PRO A 10 -0.21 -7.33 8.34
N LEU A 11 0.50 -8.46 8.30
CA LEU A 11 1.17 -9.01 7.12
C LEU A 11 0.28 -10.03 6.41
N SER A 12 -0.92 -9.62 6.00
CA SER A 12 -1.79 -10.43 5.15
C SER A 12 -2.50 -9.57 4.11
N VAL A 13 -2.79 -10.15 2.94
CA VAL A 13 -3.57 -9.49 1.89
C VAL A 13 -4.97 -9.16 2.42
N ASP A 14 -5.62 -10.08 3.14
CA ASP A 14 -6.92 -9.84 3.75
C ASP A 14 -6.93 -8.63 4.69
N TYR A 15 -5.85 -8.43 5.47
CA TYR A 15 -5.73 -7.24 6.32
C TYR A 15 -5.62 -5.97 5.48
N ILE A 16 -4.83 -5.99 4.40
CA ILE A 16 -4.70 -4.86 3.48
C ILE A 16 -6.07 -4.50 2.90
N LEU A 17 -6.77 -5.48 2.32
CA LEU A 17 -8.06 -5.25 1.66
C LEU A 17 -9.14 -4.75 2.62
N GLN A 18 -9.20 -5.31 3.84
CA GLN A 18 -10.16 -4.88 4.85
C GLN A 18 -9.84 -3.52 5.47
N THR A 19 -8.57 -3.09 5.45
CA THR A 19 -8.14 -1.84 6.09
C THR A 19 -8.09 -0.67 5.12
N TYR A 20 -7.68 -0.91 3.87
CA TYR A 20 -7.40 0.13 2.88
C TYR A 20 -8.35 0.08 1.66
N GLY A 21 -9.22 -0.91 1.56
CA GLY A 21 -10.18 -1.08 0.46
C GLY A 21 -9.92 -2.35 -0.36
N GLU A 22 -10.96 -2.91 -0.97
CA GLU A 22 -10.85 -4.11 -1.82
C GLU A 22 -9.97 -3.88 -3.07
N ASP A 23 -9.79 -2.62 -3.44
CA ASP A 23 -8.96 -2.14 -4.54
C ASP A 23 -7.57 -1.65 -4.10
N ALA A 24 -7.18 -1.87 -2.83
CA ALA A 24 -5.95 -1.34 -2.26
C ALA A 24 -4.67 -1.74 -3.02
N LEU A 25 -4.68 -2.91 -3.67
CA LEU A 25 -3.57 -3.43 -4.47
C LEU A 25 -3.76 -3.23 -5.98
N GLU A 26 -4.84 -2.58 -6.43
CA GLU A 26 -4.96 -2.24 -7.85
C GLU A 26 -3.81 -1.31 -8.27
N PRO A 27 -3.27 -1.47 -9.49
CA PRO A 27 -2.17 -0.65 -9.97
C PRO A 27 -2.62 0.79 -10.24
N CYS A 28 -1.84 1.74 -9.74
CA CYS A 28 -1.92 3.17 -10.03
C CYS A 28 -0.58 3.66 -10.59
N CYS A 29 -0.62 4.74 -11.39
CA CYS A 29 0.55 5.31 -12.02
C CYS A 29 0.91 6.65 -11.37
N ILE A 30 2.18 6.85 -11.05
CA ILE A 30 2.74 8.17 -10.74
C ILE A 30 3.78 8.53 -11.78
N VAL A 31 3.84 9.81 -12.11
CA VAL A 31 4.88 10.39 -12.98
C VAL A 31 5.91 11.03 -12.07
N THR A 32 7.18 10.73 -12.26
CA THR A 32 8.27 11.44 -11.60
C THR A 32 8.63 12.70 -12.37
N ASP A 33 8.96 13.78 -11.67
CA ASP A 33 9.30 15.09 -12.27
C ASP A 33 10.71 15.11 -12.91
N GLU A 34 11.38 13.96 -13.05
CA GLU A 34 12.68 13.87 -13.68
C GLU A 34 12.51 13.74 -15.20
N GLU A 35 13.43 14.34 -15.96
CA GLU A 35 13.38 14.71 -17.38
C GLU A 35 12.99 13.61 -18.40
N ASP A 36 12.74 12.38 -17.93
CA ASP A 36 12.41 11.17 -18.69
C ASP A 36 11.00 10.59 -18.40
N GLU A 37 10.07 11.36 -17.78
CA GLU A 37 8.66 11.00 -17.55
C GLU A 37 8.44 9.50 -17.19
N GLU A 38 9.26 8.96 -16.28
CA GLU A 38 9.20 7.54 -15.97
C GLU A 38 7.91 7.25 -15.20
N MET A 39 7.06 6.40 -15.79
CA MET A 39 5.82 5.96 -15.16
C MET A 39 6.11 4.85 -14.16
N ILE A 40 5.91 5.14 -12.87
CA ILE A 40 6.07 4.15 -11.80
C ILE A 40 4.70 3.59 -11.43
N LEU A 41 4.58 2.27 -11.46
CA LEU A 41 3.42 1.56 -10.93
C LEU A 41 3.53 1.41 -9.40
N ILE A 42 2.48 1.81 -8.71
CA ILE A 42 2.33 1.69 -7.26
C ILE A 42 0.96 1.08 -6.93
N PRO A 43 0.80 0.42 -5.76
CA PRO A 43 -0.54 0.00 -5.32
C PRO A 43 -1.40 1.23 -4.99
N LYS A 44 -2.69 1.18 -5.27
CA LYS A 44 -3.66 2.26 -5.01
C LYS A 44 -3.62 2.77 -3.58
N MET A 45 -3.41 1.90 -2.59
CA MET A 45 -3.29 2.34 -1.20
C MET A 45 -2.11 3.30 -0.99
N ARG A 46 -1.01 3.17 -1.75
CA ARG A 46 0.12 4.10 -1.70
C ARG A 46 -0.26 5.46 -2.27
N GLU A 47 -1.02 5.48 -3.37
CA GLU A 47 -1.51 6.71 -4.00
C GLU A 47 -2.50 7.45 -3.08
N ALA A 48 -3.40 6.72 -2.43
CA ALA A 48 -4.48 7.25 -1.61
C ALA A 48 -4.02 7.96 -0.31
N MET A 49 -2.71 7.96 0.00
CA MET A 49 -2.18 8.59 1.20
C MET A 49 -0.96 9.49 0.93
N PRO A 50 -0.76 10.56 1.73
CA PRO A 50 0.45 11.36 1.67
C PRO A 50 1.71 10.52 1.89
N ALA A 51 2.84 10.96 1.33
CA ALA A 51 4.12 10.26 1.48
C ALA A 51 4.49 10.06 2.96
N GLU A 52 4.25 11.06 3.81
CA GLU A 52 4.49 11.00 5.26
C GLU A 52 3.73 9.84 5.92
N ALA A 53 2.43 9.74 5.65
CA ALA A 53 1.58 8.68 6.18
C ALA A 53 2.01 7.28 5.70
N TRP A 54 2.50 7.18 4.45
CA TRP A 54 3.10 5.95 3.95
C TRP A 54 4.36 5.57 4.73
N PHE A 55 5.27 6.53 4.97
CA PHE A 55 6.51 6.28 5.69
C PHE A 55 6.34 6.04 7.19
N ASP A 56 5.24 6.51 7.78
CA ASP A 56 4.83 6.18 9.16
C ASP A 56 4.44 4.70 9.32
N LEU A 57 4.09 4.01 8.24
CA LEU A 57 3.91 2.56 8.26
C LEU A 57 5.24 1.84 8.50
N SER A 58 5.19 0.74 9.25
CA SER A 58 6.38 -0.07 9.51
C SER A 58 7.02 -0.51 8.20
N GLN A 59 8.36 -0.51 8.17
CA GLN A 59 9.11 -0.93 6.98
C GLN A 59 8.73 -2.35 6.53
N GLU A 60 8.53 -3.26 7.48
CA GLU A 60 8.11 -4.63 7.22
C GLU A 60 6.74 -4.69 6.52
N PHE A 61 5.76 -3.91 6.99
CA PHE A 61 4.44 -3.85 6.36
C PHE A 61 4.52 -3.25 4.95
N ARG A 62 5.28 -2.16 4.76
CA ARG A 62 5.49 -1.58 3.42
C ARG A 62 6.12 -2.58 2.45
N LEU A 63 7.14 -3.32 2.87
CA LEU A 63 7.76 -4.36 2.04
C LEU A 63 6.78 -5.48 1.70
N PHE A 64 5.95 -5.88 2.68
CA PHE A 64 4.90 -6.87 2.45
C PHE A 64 3.87 -6.39 1.41
N VAL A 65 3.38 -5.16 1.54
CA VAL A 65 2.44 -4.55 0.56
C VAL A 65 3.04 -4.53 -0.83
N LEU A 66 4.28 -4.03 -0.98
CA LEU A 66 4.94 -3.95 -2.28
C LEU A 66 5.15 -5.33 -2.88
N ARG A 67 5.56 -6.32 -2.07
CA ARG A 67 5.70 -7.70 -2.52
C ARG A 67 4.36 -8.29 -3.01
N ALA A 68 3.31 -8.14 -2.21
CA ALA A 68 1.97 -8.63 -2.58
C ALA A 68 1.45 -7.96 -3.86
N PHE A 69 1.71 -6.66 -4.02
CA PHE A 69 1.39 -5.92 -5.25
C PHE A 69 2.13 -6.50 -6.47
N TYR A 70 3.47 -6.60 -6.43
CA TYR A 70 4.25 -7.11 -7.57
C TYR A 70 3.98 -8.58 -7.88
N GLU A 71 3.62 -9.41 -6.90
CA GLU A 71 3.19 -10.80 -7.11
C GLU A 71 1.81 -10.90 -7.79
N SER A 72 1.03 -9.80 -7.81
CA SER A 72 -0.33 -9.74 -8.38
C SER A 72 -0.40 -9.10 -9.78
N LEU A 73 0.71 -8.56 -10.29
CA LEU A 73 0.84 -8.01 -11.65
C LEU A 73 1.09 -9.10 -12.68
#